data_AF-A0AAD8FN07-F1
#
_entry.id   AF-A0AAD8FN07-F1
#
_cell.length_a   1.000
_cell.length_b   1.000
_cell.length_c   1.000
_cell.angle_alpha   90.00
_cell.angle_beta   90.00
_cell.angle_gamma   90.00
#
_symmetry.space_group_name_H-M   'P 1'
#
loop_
_entity.id
_entity.type
_entity.pdbx_description
1 polymer ?
#
loop_
_entity_poly.entity_id
_entity_poly.type
_entity_poly.pdbx_seq_one_letter_code
_entity_poly.pdbx_strand_id
1 'polypeptide(L)'
;MVLRQLYECGRATSSDGRFLSRMALNDNKAGMEGLDKEKINKIILEASKGSRFYENELKKEQQVNQRIEKMLQQKEQITEQQLRKAQSQVEKLAVELERGRELGYTIVHVDMDAFYAAVEMRDRPELRDKPMAVGSMSMLSTSNYHARKFGVRAAMPGFIAKKLCPNLIIVQLHFDKYKSVSAEVSHLSPAQGSWFKITHFVPLAA
;
A
#
# COMPACT_ATOMS: atom_id res chain seq x y z
N MET A 1 -13.31 -22.08 -17.75
CA MET A 1 -12.17 -21.24 -18.23
C MET A 1 -11.45 -20.49 -17.11
N VAL A 2 -12.16 -19.90 -16.13
CA VAL A 2 -11.55 -19.09 -15.06
C VAL A 2 -10.57 -19.87 -14.14
N LEU A 3 -10.86 -21.13 -13.82
CA LEU A 3 -10.01 -21.96 -12.95
C LEU A 3 -8.65 -22.34 -13.55
N ARG A 4 -8.51 -22.37 -14.89
CA ARG A 4 -7.22 -22.63 -15.56
C ARG A 4 -6.28 -21.43 -15.48
N GLN A 5 -6.84 -20.22 -15.51
CA GLN A 5 -6.07 -18.97 -15.52
C GLN A 5 -5.37 -18.70 -14.17
N LEU A 6 -5.92 -19.21 -13.06
CA LEU A 6 -5.28 -19.16 -11.75
C LEU A 6 -4.16 -20.21 -11.58
N TYR A 7 -4.18 -21.29 -12.37
CA TYR A 7 -3.20 -22.37 -12.26
C TYR A 7 -1.88 -22.03 -12.97
N GLU A 8 -1.91 -21.20 -14.02
CA GLU A 8 -0.73 -20.80 -14.80
C GLU A 8 0.07 -19.64 -14.17
N CYS A 9 -0.54 -18.86 -13.26
CA CYS A 9 0.13 -17.74 -12.58
C CYS A 9 1.24 -18.18 -11.59
N GLY A 10 1.32 -19.47 -11.25
CA GLY A 10 2.24 -19.99 -10.23
C GLY A 10 3.62 -20.42 -10.72
N ARG A 11 3.90 -20.37 -12.04
CA ARG A 11 5.22 -20.74 -12.62
C ARG A 11 5.98 -19.51 -13.10
N ALA A 12 6.31 -18.60 -12.20
CA ALA A 12 7.39 -17.65 -12.41
C ALA A 12 8.58 -18.08 -11.55
N THR A 13 9.42 -18.96 -12.11
CA THR A 13 10.78 -19.20 -11.60
C THR A 13 11.67 -18.11 -12.16
N SER A 14 11.98 -17.10 -11.36
CA SER A 14 13.13 -16.22 -11.61
C SER A 14 14.11 -16.38 -10.47
N SER A 15 15.17 -17.14 -10.75
CA SER A 15 16.42 -17.16 -10.00
C SER A 15 17.14 -15.83 -10.23
N ASP A 16 16.96 -14.87 -9.32
CA ASP A 16 17.93 -13.80 -9.09
C ASP A 16 17.62 -13.11 -7.76
N GLY A 17 18.66 -12.70 -7.04
CA GLY A 17 18.64 -12.23 -5.64
C GLY A 17 17.37 -11.47 -5.24
N ARG A 18 16.43 -12.19 -4.61
CA ARG A 18 15.11 -11.66 -4.26
C ARG A 18 15.30 -10.58 -3.18
N PHE A 19 15.05 -9.33 -3.56
CA PHE A 19 15.06 -8.21 -2.61
C PHE A 19 14.03 -8.50 -1.50
N LEU A 20 14.37 -8.20 -0.24
CA LEU A 20 13.46 -8.35 0.90
C LEU A 20 12.12 -7.69 0.56
N SER A 21 11.07 -8.49 0.34
CA SER A 21 9.80 -8.02 -0.24
C SER A 21 9.19 -6.84 0.53
N ARG A 22 9.42 -6.81 1.85
CA ARG A 22 8.93 -5.77 2.76
C ARG A 22 9.74 -4.47 2.76
N MET A 23 10.98 -4.52 2.29
CA MET A 23 11.86 -3.35 2.20
C MET A 23 11.88 -2.77 0.78
N ALA A 24 11.50 -3.58 -0.21
CA ALA A 24 11.47 -3.15 -1.60
C ALA A 24 10.53 -1.97 -1.77
N LEU A 25 10.86 -1.11 -2.71
CA LEU A 25 9.94 -0.08 -3.17
C LEU A 25 8.68 -0.75 -3.70
N ASN A 26 7.57 -0.50 -3.00
CA ASN A 26 6.24 -0.77 -3.49
C ASN A 26 5.72 0.51 -4.18
N ASP A 27 5.55 0.42 -5.49
CA ASP A 27 5.10 1.48 -6.39
C ASP A 27 3.61 1.39 -6.75
N ASN A 28 2.82 0.55 -6.06
CA ASN A 28 1.36 0.46 -6.24
C ASN A 28 0.62 1.70 -5.67
N LYS A 29 1.26 2.87 -5.67
CA LYS A 29 0.72 4.12 -5.14
C LYS A 29 0.71 5.16 -6.25
N ALA A 30 -0.36 5.94 -6.35
CA ALA A 30 -0.54 6.96 -7.39
C ALA A 30 0.67 7.92 -7.47
N GLY A 31 1.11 8.21 -8.69
CA GLY A 31 2.25 9.09 -8.96
C GLY A 31 3.62 8.48 -8.67
N MET A 32 3.71 7.14 -8.68
CA MET A 32 4.96 6.38 -8.60
C MET A 32 5.20 5.53 -9.84
N GLU A 33 4.48 5.79 -10.95
CA GLU A 33 4.67 5.07 -12.20
C GLU A 33 6.03 5.42 -12.85
N GLY A 34 6.65 4.45 -13.53
CA GLY A 34 7.86 4.68 -14.34
C GLY A 34 9.16 4.90 -13.55
N LEU A 35 9.18 4.57 -12.25
CA LEU A 35 10.39 4.69 -11.43
C LEU A 35 11.39 3.56 -11.69
N ASP A 36 12.68 3.91 -11.64
CA ASP A 36 13.78 2.94 -11.63
C ASP A 36 13.85 2.24 -10.26
N LYS A 37 13.12 1.12 -10.16
CA LYS A 37 13.01 0.33 -8.92
C LYS A 37 14.36 -0.24 -8.49
N GLU A 38 15.20 -0.67 -9.43
CA GLU A 38 16.49 -1.30 -9.12
C GLU A 38 17.41 -0.30 -8.42
N LYS A 39 17.53 0.91 -8.99
CA LYS A 39 18.32 1.98 -8.38
C LYS A 39 17.79 2.39 -7.01
N ILE A 40 16.47 2.57 -6.88
CA ILE A 40 15.85 2.97 -5.60
C ILE A 40 16.07 1.87 -4.55
N ASN A 41 15.83 0.61 -4.90
CA ASN A 41 16.00 -0.53 -4.02
C ASN A 41 17.46 -0.68 -3.59
N LYS A 42 18.42 -0.46 -4.48
CA LYS A 42 19.85 -0.46 -4.13
C LYS A 42 20.16 0.57 -3.03
N ILE A 43 19.66 1.79 -3.16
CA ILE A 43 19.86 2.85 -2.14
C ILE A 43 19.21 2.47 -0.81
N ILE A 44 17.98 1.93 -0.85
CA ILE A 44 17.27 1.48 0.36
C ILE A 44 18.07 0.37 1.05
N LEU A 45 18.58 -0.60 0.29
CA LEU A 45 19.37 -1.71 0.82
C LEU A 45 20.67 -1.23 1.45
N GLU A 46 21.43 -0.40 0.74
CA GLU A 46 22.69 0.18 1.24
C GLU A 46 22.46 0.99 2.53
N ALA A 47 21.34 1.71 2.63
CA ALA A 47 20.99 2.46 3.82
C ALA A 47 20.54 1.60 5.00
N SER A 48 20.13 0.35 4.76
CA SER A 48 19.51 -0.51 5.78
C SER A 48 20.36 -1.70 6.20
N LYS A 49 21.25 -2.17 5.34
CA LYS A 49 22.08 -3.36 5.54
C LYS A 49 22.89 -3.25 6.83
N GLY A 50 22.88 -4.31 7.62
CA GLY A 50 23.59 -4.38 8.92
C GLY A 50 22.84 -3.75 10.10
N SER A 51 21.63 -3.22 9.89
CA SER A 51 20.78 -2.75 10.99
C SER A 51 20.01 -3.91 11.65
N ARG A 52 19.64 -3.74 12.93
CA ARG A 52 18.72 -4.65 13.64
C ARG A 52 17.37 -4.79 12.93
N PHE A 53 16.92 -3.72 12.28
CA PHE A 53 15.69 -3.74 11.47
C PHE A 53 15.84 -4.67 10.27
N TYR A 54 16.94 -4.55 9.53
CA TYR A 54 17.23 -5.41 8.38
C TYR A 54 17.32 -6.90 8.77
N GLU A 55 18.01 -7.22 9.87
CA GLU A 55 18.05 -8.60 10.39
C GLU A 55 16.68 -9.14 10.78
N ASN A 56 15.82 -8.30 11.35
CA ASN A 56 14.44 -8.67 11.68
C ASN A 56 13.59 -8.91 10.42
N GLU A 57 13.76 -8.09 9.38
CA GLU A 57 13.07 -8.30 8.11
C GLU A 57 13.54 -9.58 7.40
N LEU A 58 14.83 -9.92 7.48
CA LEU A 58 15.34 -11.22 7.02
C LEU A 58 14.66 -12.39 7.74
N LYS A 59 14.57 -12.33 9.08
CA LYS A 59 13.90 -13.38 9.88
C LYS A 59 12.42 -13.51 9.51
N LYS A 60 11.72 -12.39 9.33
CA LYS A 60 10.31 -12.38 8.90
C LYS A 60 10.14 -12.95 7.50
N GLU A 61 11.04 -12.63 6.56
CA GLU A 61 10.97 -13.18 5.21
C GLU A 61 11.20 -14.70 5.22
N GLN A 62 12.15 -15.19 6.01
CA GLN A 62 12.33 -16.64 6.22
C GLN A 62 11.07 -17.30 6.76
N GLN A 63 10.41 -16.70 7.76
CA GLN A 63 9.14 -17.22 8.31
C GLN A 63 8.02 -17.27 7.25
N VAL A 64 7.92 -16.23 6.41
CA VAL A 64 6.95 -16.18 5.31
C VAL A 64 7.26 -17.28 4.29
N ASN A 65 8.53 -17.46 3.91
CA ASN A 65 8.95 -18.50 2.97
C ASN A 65 8.65 -19.91 3.50
N GLN A 66 8.94 -20.17 4.78
CA GLN A 66 8.58 -21.44 5.43
C GLN A 66 7.06 -21.68 5.42
N ARG A 67 6.25 -20.62 5.60
CA ARG A 67 4.79 -20.74 5.52
C ARG A 67 4.34 -21.04 4.11
N ILE A 68 4.94 -20.42 3.09
CA ILE A 68 4.68 -20.69 1.68
C ILE A 68 5.01 -22.14 1.35
N GLU A 69 6.19 -22.62 1.75
CA GLU A 69 6.61 -24.01 1.54
C GLU A 69 5.61 -25.00 2.16
N LYS A 70 5.19 -24.77 3.40
CA LYS A 70 4.15 -25.58 4.05
C LYS A 70 2.83 -25.56 3.26
N MET A 71 2.41 -24.40 2.77
CA MET A 71 1.20 -24.30 1.94
C MET A 71 1.35 -25.03 0.60
N LEU A 72 2.52 -24.99 -0.03
CA LEU A 72 2.80 -25.71 -1.26
C LEU A 72 2.79 -27.23 -1.05
N GLN A 73 3.42 -27.72 0.02
CA GLN A 73 3.37 -29.13 0.40
C GLN A 73 1.93 -29.59 0.68
N GLN A 74 1.14 -28.80 1.40
CA GLN A 74 -0.27 -29.08 1.62
C GLN A 74 -1.04 -29.14 0.30
N LYS A 75 -0.77 -28.22 -0.63
CA LYS A 75 -1.38 -28.20 -1.95
C LYS A 75 -1.08 -29.46 -2.76
N GLU A 76 0.15 -29.98 -2.69
CA GLU A 76 0.56 -31.20 -3.40
C GLU A 76 -0.17 -32.45 -2.91
N GLN A 77 -0.59 -32.48 -1.64
CA GLN A 77 -1.31 -33.60 -1.04
C GLN A 77 -2.81 -33.59 -1.35
N ILE A 78 -3.34 -32.53 -1.97
CA ILE A 78 -4.77 -32.43 -2.29
C ILE A 78 -5.10 -33.38 -3.45
N THR A 79 -6.03 -34.31 -3.21
CA THR A 79 -6.49 -35.23 -4.25
C THR A 79 -7.50 -34.58 -5.19
N GLU A 80 -7.62 -35.10 -6.42
CA GLU A 80 -8.65 -34.63 -7.34
C GLU A 80 -10.07 -34.75 -6.76
N GLN A 81 -10.35 -35.80 -5.99
CA GLN A 81 -11.67 -36.00 -5.37
C GLN A 81 -11.96 -34.93 -4.32
N GLN A 82 -10.98 -34.58 -3.47
CA GLN A 82 -11.11 -33.49 -2.51
C GLN A 82 -11.31 -32.15 -3.22
N LEU A 83 -10.56 -31.90 -4.29
CA LEU A 83 -10.67 -30.69 -5.08
C LEU A 83 -12.06 -30.57 -5.73
N ARG A 84 -12.58 -31.64 -6.34
CA ARG A 84 -13.93 -31.68 -6.92
C ARG A 84 -15.02 -31.45 -5.87
N LYS A 85 -14.86 -32.03 -4.66
CA LYS A 85 -15.78 -31.81 -3.54
C LYS A 85 -15.77 -30.35 -3.09
N ALA A 86 -14.59 -29.76 -2.90
CA ALA A 86 -14.43 -28.36 -2.52
C ALA A 86 -15.00 -27.42 -3.58
N GLN A 87 -14.75 -27.71 -4.86
CA GLN A 87 -15.30 -26.95 -5.98
C GLN A 87 -16.83 -26.94 -5.95
N SER A 88 -17.47 -28.11 -5.77
CA SER A 88 -18.94 -28.18 -5.68
C SER A 88 -19.50 -27.39 -4.49
N GLN A 89 -18.80 -27.38 -3.34
CA GLN A 89 -19.21 -26.58 -2.18
C GLN A 89 -19.07 -25.07 -2.44
N VAL A 90 -17.95 -24.65 -3.03
CA VAL A 90 -17.69 -23.24 -3.37
C VAL A 90 -18.65 -22.74 -4.44
N GLU A 91 -18.99 -23.55 -5.45
CA GLU A 91 -19.95 -23.18 -6.48
C GLU A 91 -21.36 -22.95 -5.91
N LYS A 92 -21.80 -23.79 -4.96
CA LYS A 92 -23.08 -23.58 -4.26
C LYS A 92 -23.09 -22.24 -3.51
N LEU A 93 -22.04 -21.96 -2.76
CA LEU A 93 -21.88 -20.70 -2.05
C LEU A 93 -21.82 -19.50 -3.01
N ALA A 94 -21.11 -19.63 -4.13
CA ALA A 94 -21.00 -18.57 -5.13
C ALA A 94 -22.37 -18.25 -5.76
N VAL A 95 -23.19 -19.28 -6.04
CA VAL A 95 -24.57 -19.09 -6.51
C VAL A 95 -25.43 -18.38 -5.47
N GLU A 96 -25.30 -18.74 -4.19
CA GLU A 96 -26.01 -18.06 -3.10
C GLU A 96 -25.61 -16.58 -2.98
N LEU A 97 -24.32 -16.28 -3.00
CA LEU A 97 -23.79 -14.92 -2.96
C LEU A 97 -24.24 -14.10 -4.18
N GLU A 98 -24.26 -14.71 -5.36
CA GLU A 98 -24.69 -14.04 -6.59
C GLU A 98 -26.18 -13.74 -6.58
N ARG A 99 -27.01 -14.65 -6.05
CA ARG A 99 -28.45 -14.42 -5.87
C ARG A 99 -28.73 -13.26 -4.92
N GLY A 100 -27.90 -13.07 -3.90
CA GLY A 100 -27.98 -11.97 -2.94
C GLY A 100 -27.30 -10.68 -3.39
N ARG A 101 -26.80 -10.59 -4.64
CA ARG A 101 -26.09 -9.40 -5.12
C ARG A 101 -27.05 -8.21 -5.26
N GLU A 102 -26.84 -7.19 -4.44
CA GLU A 102 -27.59 -5.94 -4.49
C GLU A 102 -26.81 -4.86 -5.27
N LEU A 103 -27.32 -4.48 -6.45
CA LEU A 103 -26.73 -3.44 -7.29
C LEU A 103 -27.48 -2.10 -7.24
N GLY A 104 -28.46 -1.97 -6.32
CA GLY A 104 -29.28 -0.78 -6.17
C GLY A 104 -28.56 0.40 -5.49
N TYR A 105 -27.37 0.18 -4.92
CA TYR A 105 -26.59 1.21 -4.24
C TYR A 105 -25.49 1.76 -5.14
N THR A 106 -25.36 3.09 -5.15
CA THR A 106 -24.13 3.74 -5.61
C THR A 106 -23.26 4.00 -4.39
N ILE A 107 -22.13 3.29 -4.30
CA ILE A 107 -21.17 3.46 -3.21
C ILE A 107 -20.05 4.39 -3.70
N VAL A 108 -19.83 5.48 -2.99
CA VAL A 108 -18.77 6.45 -3.29
C VAL A 108 -17.69 6.38 -2.21
N HIS A 109 -16.44 6.18 -2.64
CA HIS A 109 -15.26 6.28 -1.79
C HIS A 109 -14.51 7.57 -2.14
N VAL A 110 -14.24 8.40 -1.14
CA VAL A 110 -13.49 9.65 -1.30
C VAL A 110 -12.18 9.53 -0.53
N ASP A 111 -11.07 9.67 -1.24
CA ASP A 111 -9.71 9.71 -0.69
C ASP A 111 -9.07 11.06 -1.05
N MET A 112 -8.42 11.68 -0.07
CA MET A 112 -7.81 13.00 -0.23
C MET A 112 -6.38 12.88 -0.75
N ASP A 113 -6.12 13.51 -1.89
CA ASP A 113 -4.83 13.52 -2.55
C ASP A 113 -3.69 14.00 -1.66
N ALA A 114 -2.79 13.08 -1.30
CA ALA A 114 -1.61 13.35 -0.48
C ALA A 114 -1.92 14.20 0.78
N PHE A 115 -3.04 13.90 1.44
CA PHE A 115 -3.70 14.77 2.43
C PHE A 115 -2.80 15.67 3.28
N TYR A 116 -1.94 15.12 4.14
CA TYR A 116 -1.12 15.95 5.03
C TYR A 116 -0.14 16.86 4.27
N ALA A 117 0.46 16.35 3.19
CA ALA A 117 1.32 17.17 2.34
C ALA A 117 0.53 18.27 1.64
N ALA A 118 -0.70 17.98 1.18
CA ALA A 118 -1.57 18.97 0.56
C ALA A 118 -1.97 20.09 1.54
N VAL A 119 -2.30 19.76 2.79
CA VAL A 119 -2.59 20.76 3.84
C VAL A 119 -1.36 21.65 4.09
N GLU A 120 -0.17 21.07 4.23
CA GLU A 120 1.05 21.86 4.43
C GLU A 120 1.39 22.73 3.21
N MET A 121 1.19 22.25 1.98
CA MET A 121 1.39 23.03 0.74
C MET A 121 0.33 24.13 0.53
N ARG A 122 -0.87 23.97 1.11
CA ARG A 122 -1.90 25.01 1.13
C ARG A 122 -1.45 26.17 2.02
N ASP A 123 -1.02 25.85 3.24
CA ASP A 123 -0.61 26.82 4.25
C ASP A 123 0.77 27.46 3.95
N ARG A 124 1.62 26.74 3.20
CA ARG A 124 2.97 27.18 2.77
C ARG A 124 3.13 27.03 1.25
N PRO A 125 2.66 28.02 0.47
CA PRO A 125 2.67 27.95 -1.00
C PRO A 125 4.05 27.69 -1.60
N GLU A 126 5.14 28.09 -0.93
CA GLU A 126 6.52 27.86 -1.35
C GLU A 126 6.95 26.38 -1.40
N LEU A 127 6.11 25.47 -0.86
CA LEU A 127 6.33 24.02 -0.88
C LEU A 127 5.69 23.32 -2.09
N ARG A 128 4.80 23.98 -2.84
CA ARG A 128 4.01 23.36 -3.92
C ARG A 128 4.89 22.75 -5.01
N ASP A 129 5.93 23.46 -5.41
CA ASP A 129 6.82 23.07 -6.50
C ASP A 129 8.08 22.32 -6.03
N LYS A 130 8.14 21.95 -4.75
CA LYS A 130 9.33 21.31 -4.14
C LYS A 130 9.00 19.88 -3.68
N PRO A 131 9.95 18.94 -3.78
CA PRO A 131 9.75 17.62 -3.19
C PRO A 131 9.65 17.77 -1.66
N MET A 132 8.51 17.37 -1.10
CA MET A 132 8.29 17.45 0.35
C MET A 132 7.55 16.22 0.90
N ALA A 133 7.79 15.97 2.18
CA ALA A 133 7.14 14.91 2.94
C ALA A 133 6.76 15.40 4.34
N VAL A 134 5.77 14.75 4.94
CA VAL A 134 5.33 15.04 6.30
C VAL A 134 5.74 13.88 7.21
N GLY A 135 6.40 14.19 8.32
CA GLY A 135 6.88 13.21 9.30
C GLY A 135 8.16 13.67 9.99
N SER A 136 9.11 12.75 10.15
CA SER A 136 10.41 13.01 10.77
C SER A 136 11.53 12.25 10.05
N MET A 137 12.77 12.45 10.49
CA MET A 137 13.91 11.64 10.03
C MET A 137 13.71 10.14 10.32
N SER A 138 12.94 9.80 11.35
CA SER A 138 12.67 8.41 11.73
C SER A 138 11.60 7.77 10.85
N MET A 139 10.53 8.49 10.51
CA MET A 139 9.41 7.95 9.74
C MET A 139 8.62 9.03 9.01
N LEU A 140 8.27 8.77 7.75
CA LEU A 140 7.38 9.62 6.95
C LEU A 140 5.94 9.09 6.97
N SER A 141 4.99 9.97 7.23
CA SER A 141 3.55 9.67 7.14
C SER A 141 3.04 9.77 5.71
N THR A 142 3.48 10.78 4.94
CA THR A 142 3.13 10.92 3.53
C THR A 142 4.15 11.78 2.79
N SER A 143 4.04 11.82 1.46
CA SER A 143 4.84 12.63 0.55
C SER A 143 3.98 13.24 -0.55
N ASN A 144 4.36 14.43 -1.02
CA ASN A 144 3.73 15.05 -2.19
C ASN A 144 4.13 14.33 -3.49
N TYR A 145 3.39 14.59 -4.56
CA TYR A 145 3.64 13.97 -5.87
C TYR A 145 5.04 14.29 -6.43
N HIS A 146 5.61 15.46 -6.14
CA HIS A 146 6.99 15.79 -6.54
C HIS A 146 8.03 14.86 -5.87
N ALA A 147 7.87 14.55 -4.58
CA ALA A 147 8.75 13.63 -3.87
C ALA A 147 8.55 12.17 -4.29
N ARG A 148 7.32 11.77 -4.65
CA ARG A 148 7.01 10.41 -5.13
C ARG A 148 7.79 10.03 -6.39
N LYS A 149 8.09 11.01 -7.27
CA LYS A 149 8.96 10.83 -8.45
C LYS A 149 10.39 10.36 -8.12
N PHE A 150 10.81 10.48 -6.87
CA PHE A 150 12.11 10.00 -6.38
C PHE A 150 12.00 8.68 -5.60
N GLY A 151 10.82 8.07 -5.52
CA GLY A 151 10.58 6.88 -4.69
C GLY A 151 10.21 7.18 -3.23
N VAL A 152 10.13 8.46 -2.83
CA VAL A 152 9.78 8.83 -1.45
C VAL A 152 8.30 8.58 -1.20
N ARG A 153 7.99 7.74 -0.20
CA ARG A 153 6.63 7.31 0.13
C ARG A 153 6.36 7.27 1.64
N ALA A 154 5.09 7.11 1.98
CA ALA A 154 4.64 6.81 3.33
C ALA A 154 5.30 5.52 3.87
N ALA A 155 5.47 5.46 5.19
CA ALA A 155 6.15 4.38 5.92
C ALA A 155 7.63 4.16 5.54
N MET A 156 8.25 5.14 4.86
CA MET A 156 9.69 5.18 4.62
C MET A 156 10.38 6.00 5.72
N PRO A 157 11.52 5.55 6.27
CA PRO A 157 12.32 6.39 7.15
C PRO A 157 12.82 7.66 6.45
N GLY A 158 12.70 8.82 7.10
CA GLY A 158 13.10 10.10 6.52
C GLY A 158 14.58 10.17 6.13
N PHE A 159 15.47 9.51 6.88
CA PHE A 159 16.89 9.42 6.52
C PHE A 159 17.15 8.65 5.21
N ILE A 160 16.33 7.64 4.89
CA ILE A 160 16.40 6.93 3.60
C ILE A 160 15.84 7.82 2.50
N ALA A 161 14.70 8.47 2.76
CA ALA A 161 14.09 9.39 1.81
C ALA A 161 15.02 10.54 1.40
N LYS A 162 15.81 11.06 2.34
CA LYS A 162 16.85 12.07 2.08
C LYS A 162 18.00 11.55 1.20
N LYS A 163 18.33 10.25 1.25
CA LYS A 163 19.31 9.65 0.33
C LYS A 163 18.74 9.53 -1.08
N LEU A 164 17.44 9.24 -1.22
CA LEU A 164 16.74 9.20 -2.51
C LEU A 164 16.57 10.60 -3.11
N CYS A 165 16.26 11.59 -2.27
CA CYS A 165 16.04 12.97 -2.66
C CYS A 165 16.75 13.91 -1.66
N PRO A 166 18.00 14.34 -1.93
CA PRO A 166 18.75 15.21 -1.03
C PRO A 166 18.05 16.55 -0.72
N ASN A 167 17.34 17.08 -1.71
CA ASN A 167 16.59 18.33 -1.63
C ASN A 167 15.20 18.17 -0.98
N LEU A 168 14.84 16.99 -0.48
CA LEU A 168 13.55 16.72 0.14
C LEU A 168 13.32 17.61 1.37
N ILE A 169 12.18 18.30 1.43
CA ILE A 169 11.78 19.06 2.62
C ILE A 169 10.94 18.16 3.51
N ILE A 170 11.36 17.92 4.76
CA ILE A 170 10.57 17.16 5.73
C ILE A 170 9.89 18.16 6.67
N VAL A 171 8.56 18.18 6.65
CA VAL A 171 7.72 19.03 7.51
C VAL A 171 7.19 18.20 8.67
N GLN A 172 7.21 18.78 9.88
CA GLN A 172 6.68 18.13 11.07
C GLN A 172 5.16 17.94 10.99
N LEU A 173 4.65 16.91 11.67
CA LEU A 173 3.21 16.63 11.74
C LEU A 173 2.47 17.68 12.57
N HIS A 174 1.40 18.26 12.03
CA HIS A 174 0.47 19.15 12.73
C HIS A 174 -0.95 18.54 12.76
N PHE A 175 -1.16 17.57 13.66
CA PHE A 175 -2.42 16.79 13.70
C PHE A 175 -3.68 17.64 13.87
N ASP A 176 -3.61 18.72 14.65
CA ASP A 176 -4.78 19.58 14.88
C ASP A 176 -5.27 20.24 13.60
N LYS A 177 -4.35 20.65 12.72
CA LYS A 177 -4.70 21.18 11.39
C LYS A 177 -5.40 20.12 10.54
N TYR A 178 -4.86 18.91 10.51
CA TYR A 178 -5.40 17.81 9.69
C TYR A 178 -6.79 17.41 10.17
N LYS A 179 -7.01 17.39 11.50
CA LYS A 179 -8.34 17.17 12.09
C LYS A 179 -9.33 18.28 11.73
N SER A 180 -8.92 19.55 11.74
CA SER A 180 -9.77 20.66 11.30
C SER A 180 -10.22 20.50 9.85
N VAL A 181 -9.28 20.26 8.92
CA VAL A 181 -9.61 20.08 7.50
C VAL A 181 -10.45 18.82 7.28
N SER A 182 -10.18 17.74 8.02
CA SER A 182 -10.99 16.53 8.01
C SER A 182 -12.45 16.81 8.43
N ALA A 183 -12.66 17.65 9.45
CA ALA A 183 -14.00 18.03 9.88
C ALA A 183 -14.70 18.86 8.81
N GLU A 184 -14.00 19.83 8.20
CA GLU A 184 -14.52 20.63 7.08
C GLU A 184 -15.00 19.74 5.92
N VAL A 185 -14.17 18.79 5.47
CA VAL A 185 -14.52 17.86 4.39
C VAL A 185 -15.70 16.96 4.78
N SER A 186 -15.73 16.49 6.04
CA SER A 186 -16.83 15.66 6.54
C SER A 186 -18.17 16.41 6.55
N HIS A 187 -18.15 17.72 6.81
CA HIS A 187 -19.35 18.56 6.79
C HIS A 187 -19.87 18.84 5.37
N LEU A 188 -19.03 18.76 4.34
CA LEU A 188 -19.45 18.92 2.94
C LEU A 188 -20.21 17.72 2.41
N SER A 189 -20.06 16.55 3.05
CA SER A 189 -20.83 15.35 2.69
C SER A 189 -22.31 15.60 2.98
N PRO A 190 -23.21 15.50 1.97
CA PRO A 190 -24.65 15.57 2.17
C PRO A 190 -25.13 14.28 2.85
N ALA A 191 -24.89 14.15 4.15
CA ALA A 191 -25.44 13.08 4.99
C ALA A 191 -26.93 13.33 5.30
N GLN A 192 -27.74 13.71 4.30
CA GLN A 192 -29.17 13.98 4.47
C GLN A 192 -30.09 13.25 3.48
N GLY A 193 -29.59 12.26 2.74
CA GLY A 193 -30.43 11.39 1.89
C GLY A 193 -30.19 9.91 2.17
N SER A 194 -31.25 9.10 2.28
CA SER A 194 -31.20 7.66 2.62
C SER A 194 -30.42 6.77 1.63
N TRP A 195 -29.90 7.34 0.54
CA TRP A 195 -29.21 6.64 -0.55
C TRP A 195 -27.71 6.94 -0.65
N PHE A 196 -27.21 7.93 0.10
CA PHE A 196 -25.79 8.25 0.18
C PHE A 196 -25.22 7.75 1.50
N LYS A 197 -24.57 6.59 1.45
CA LYS A 197 -23.83 6.04 2.59
C LYS A 197 -22.34 6.23 2.33
N ILE A 198 -21.79 7.36 2.76
CA ILE A 198 -20.33 7.48 2.89
C ILE A 198 -19.94 6.58 4.06
N THR A 199 -19.49 5.37 3.74
CA THR A 199 -19.22 4.37 4.78
C THR A 199 -17.88 4.57 5.45
N HIS A 200 -16.90 5.24 4.82
CA HIS A 200 -15.59 5.44 5.41
C HIS A 200 -14.91 6.72 4.92
N PHE A 201 -14.76 7.69 5.82
CA PHE A 201 -13.68 8.67 5.75
C PHE A 201 -12.49 8.04 6.47
N VAL A 202 -11.50 7.52 5.73
CA VAL A 202 -10.27 6.99 6.32
C VAL A 202 -9.23 8.09 6.24
N PRO A 203 -8.98 8.86 7.31
CA PRO A 203 -7.70 9.53 7.41
C PRO A 203 -6.69 8.40 7.61
N LEU A 204 -5.99 8.01 6.54
CA LEU A 204 -4.87 7.07 6.61
C LEU A 204 -3.73 7.70 7.44
N ALA A 205 -3.89 7.71 8.76
CA ALA A 205 -2.83 7.71 9.76
C ALA A 205 -3.40 7.37 11.15
N ALA A 206 -3.48 6.08 11.45
CA ALA A 206 -3.19 5.48 12.75
C ALA A 206 -2.90 4.00 12.54
#